data_AF-A0A4V4HCU7-F1
#
_entry.id   AF-A0A4V4HCU7-F1
#
_cell.length_a   1.000
_cell.length_b   1.000
_cell.length_c   1.000
_cell.angle_alpha   90.00
_cell.angle_beta   90.00
_cell.angle_gamma   90.00
#
_symmetry.space_group_name_H-M   'P 1'
#
loop_
_entity.id
_entity.type
_entity.pdbx_description
1 polymer ?
#
loop_
_entity_poly.entity_id
_entity_poly.type
_entity_poly.pdbx_seq_one_letter_code
_entity_poly.pdbx_strand_id
1 'polypeptide(L)'
;MSDHNSNEELQVEDHFVDIDNIHILLKALDQGSLDNLARATTYVGTAEKGSFDDKLPATVVRESSVKLGQDQGYYLFHGEEQLEVAVTIVPRAKGAFKNAPDGNVVHKCYKDPFECPVGVTIEQNGTDIFKKVELDGKEWSCLVWENSFQPGKERGFEYSVSGPPATDFALASIKAIYDAVQKKFEEYAQGQKTGFKKNTNGPDDKMFLYAKRSVLIPNTALLDEGRMSEYKDPFGVLARLGEDKDLKFNRIPEVLVMDHDKKDEVPMSFHDLHLLGNTAVLQIIITPRAYKHNKSLSWDFRLVSIKVLGKKHESLALSPSKAVQKRKPVFLSDAQSAAKRPKLT
;
A
#
# COMPACT_ATOMS: atom_id res chain seq x y z
N MET A 1 31.77 41.30 14.48
CA MET A 1 30.94 40.52 15.41
C MET A 1 29.85 39.92 14.56
N SER A 2 30.04 38.65 14.18
CA SER A 2 29.18 37.91 13.28
C SER A 2 28.37 36.92 14.11
N ASP A 3 27.08 37.15 14.21
CA ASP A 3 26.14 36.28 14.91
C ASP A 3 25.92 35.01 14.08
N HIS A 4 26.45 33.89 14.58
CA HIS A 4 26.08 32.55 14.16
C HIS A 4 24.76 32.17 14.84
N ASN A 5 23.65 32.43 14.16
CA ASN A 5 22.40 31.72 14.42
C ASN A 5 22.48 30.34 13.75
N SER A 6 23.07 29.38 14.46
CA SER A 6 22.85 27.96 14.17
C SER A 6 21.41 27.63 14.56
N ASN A 7 20.54 27.52 13.55
CA ASN A 7 19.31 26.76 13.66
C ASN A 7 19.70 25.31 13.96
N GLU A 8 19.79 24.96 15.24
CA GLU A 8 19.72 23.57 15.68
C GLU A 8 18.29 23.09 15.40
N GLU A 9 18.07 22.52 14.22
CA GLU A 9 16.98 21.58 14.02
C GLU A 9 17.16 20.47 15.06
N LEU A 10 16.31 20.44 16.08
CA LEU A 10 16.14 19.31 16.99
C LEU A 10 15.88 18.06 16.14
N GLN A 11 16.94 17.30 15.87
CA GLN A 11 16.84 15.96 15.32
C GLN A 11 16.26 15.09 16.44
N VAL A 12 14.95 14.91 16.45
CA VAL A 12 14.34 13.80 17.16
C VAL A 12 14.82 12.56 16.42
N GLU A 13 15.82 11.86 16.98
CA GLU A 13 16.11 10.49 16.56
C GLU A 13 14.86 9.67 16.88
N ASP A 14 14.04 9.42 15.87
CA ASP A 14 12.94 8.46 15.97
C ASP A 14 13.57 7.09 16.26
N HIS A 15 13.57 6.68 17.54
CA HIS A 15 14.05 5.35 17.94
C HIS A 15 13.06 4.29 17.46
N PHE A 16 13.28 3.79 16.24
CA PHE A 16 12.53 2.66 15.71
C PHE A 16 12.89 1.38 16.45
N VAL A 17 11.89 0.52 16.66
CA VAL A 17 12.17 -0.85 17.10
C VAL A 17 12.87 -1.62 15.98
N ASP A 18 13.99 -2.27 16.33
CA ASP A 18 14.71 -3.14 15.41
C ASP A 18 13.82 -4.29 14.95
N ILE A 19 13.85 -4.59 13.64
CA ILE A 19 13.12 -5.71 13.03
C ILE A 19 13.32 -7.03 13.78
N ASP A 20 14.54 -7.30 14.26
CA ASP A 20 14.87 -8.54 14.96
C ASP A 20 14.14 -8.65 16.31
N ASN A 21 13.77 -7.52 16.92
CA ASN A 21 13.04 -7.46 18.18
C ASN A 21 11.52 -7.48 18.00
N ILE A 22 11.01 -7.18 16.82
CA ILE A 22 9.55 -7.08 16.59
C ILE A 22 8.86 -8.41 16.78
N HIS A 23 9.48 -9.51 16.35
CA HIS A 23 8.89 -10.84 16.51
C HIS A 23 8.66 -11.24 17.98
N ILE A 24 9.37 -10.61 18.92
CA ILE A 24 9.21 -10.77 20.37
C ILE A 24 7.96 -10.04 20.86
N LEU A 25 7.69 -8.84 20.34
CA LEU A 25 6.53 -8.01 20.70
C LEU A 25 5.20 -8.61 20.19
N LEU A 26 5.25 -9.33 19.07
CA LEU A 26 4.05 -9.83 18.40
C LEU A 26 3.51 -11.12 19.04
N LYS A 27 2.26 -11.03 19.52
CA LYS A 27 1.49 -12.19 19.96
C LYS A 27 1.11 -13.10 18.79
N ALA A 28 1.19 -14.41 19.00
CA ALA A 28 0.67 -15.41 18.07
C ALA A 28 -0.86 -15.50 18.18
N LEU A 29 -1.54 -15.38 17.05
CA LEU A 29 -3.00 -15.34 16.95
C LEU A 29 -3.50 -16.65 16.34
N ASP A 30 -4.29 -17.41 17.10
CA ASP A 30 -5.10 -18.50 16.56
C ASP A 30 -6.31 -17.97 15.78
N GLN A 31 -7.13 -18.86 15.21
CA GLN A 31 -8.20 -18.44 14.30
C GLN A 31 -9.26 -17.61 15.04
N GLY A 32 -9.65 -18.04 16.25
CA GLY A 32 -10.63 -17.33 17.06
C GLY A 32 -10.14 -15.94 17.48
N SER A 33 -8.87 -15.82 17.88
CA SER A 33 -8.25 -14.54 18.22
C SER A 33 -8.14 -13.62 17.01
N LEU A 34 -7.79 -14.16 15.84
CA LEU A 34 -7.73 -13.40 14.60
C LEU A 34 -9.11 -12.89 14.17
N ASP A 35 -10.15 -13.70 14.31
CA ASP A 35 -11.53 -13.31 13.99
C ASP A 35 -12.04 -12.21 14.93
N ASN A 36 -11.77 -12.33 16.24
CA ASN A 36 -12.13 -11.32 17.22
C ASN A 36 -11.38 -10.01 16.99
N LEU A 37 -10.07 -10.10 16.72
CA LEU A 37 -9.24 -8.96 16.39
C LEU A 37 -9.78 -8.24 15.15
N ALA A 38 -9.99 -8.97 14.05
CA ALA A 38 -10.50 -8.39 12.80
C ALA A 38 -11.86 -7.69 12.97
N ARG A 39 -12.72 -8.15 13.88
CA ARG A 39 -13.99 -7.48 14.22
C ARG A 39 -13.77 -6.16 14.97
N ALA A 40 -12.81 -6.13 15.89
CA ALA A 40 -12.50 -4.93 16.67
C ALA A 40 -11.74 -3.88 15.83
N THR A 41 -10.94 -4.31 14.85
CA THR A 41 -10.01 -3.43 14.13
C THR A 41 -10.43 -3.14 12.68
N THR A 42 -11.57 -3.65 12.22
CA THR A 42 -12.13 -3.30 10.90
C THR A 42 -13.32 -2.35 11.07
N TYR A 43 -13.14 -1.07 10.75
CA TYR A 43 -14.14 -0.03 10.99
C TYR A 43 -14.08 1.11 9.96
N VAL A 44 -15.10 1.97 9.98
CA VAL A 44 -15.08 3.32 9.38
C VAL A 44 -15.12 4.32 10.53
N GLY A 45 -14.29 5.34 10.44
CA GLY A 45 -13.99 6.24 11.55
C GLY A 45 -13.41 7.57 11.10
N THR A 46 -12.83 8.31 12.03
CA THR A 46 -12.02 9.51 11.79
C THR A 46 -10.75 9.45 12.64
N ALA A 47 -9.75 10.25 12.31
CA ALA A 47 -8.51 10.31 13.08
C ALA A 47 -8.74 10.72 14.55
N GLU A 48 -9.69 11.63 14.80
CA GLU A 48 -9.99 12.12 16.16
C GLU A 48 -10.89 11.16 16.95
N LYS A 49 -11.96 10.64 16.33
CA LYS A 49 -12.97 9.84 17.02
C LYS A 49 -12.66 8.34 17.03
N GLY A 50 -11.86 7.86 16.08
CA GLY A 50 -11.76 6.43 15.81
C GLY A 50 -13.07 5.90 15.24
N SER A 51 -13.52 4.72 15.67
CA SER A 51 -14.67 4.01 15.10
C SER A 51 -16.02 4.67 15.39
N PHE A 52 -16.95 4.59 14.44
CA PHE A 52 -18.38 4.89 14.63
C PHE A 52 -19.15 3.62 15.04
N ASP A 53 -19.04 3.22 16.31
CA ASP A 53 -19.58 1.94 16.80
C ASP A 53 -21.11 1.84 16.81
N ASP A 54 -21.82 2.97 16.71
CA ASP A 54 -23.28 3.05 16.68
C ASP A 54 -23.88 2.70 15.31
N LYS A 55 -23.05 2.57 14.26
CA LYS A 55 -23.50 2.38 12.88
C LYS A 55 -22.70 1.33 12.14
N LEU A 56 -23.36 0.70 11.17
CA LEU A 56 -22.64 -0.14 10.21
C LEU A 56 -21.69 0.73 9.36
N PRO A 57 -20.45 0.28 9.10
CA PRO A 57 -19.46 1.07 8.36
C PRO A 57 -19.95 1.61 7.01
N ALA A 58 -20.64 0.78 6.23
CA ALA A 58 -21.20 1.19 4.94
C ALA A 58 -22.32 2.26 5.07
N THR A 59 -23.03 2.31 6.20
CA THR A 59 -24.04 3.35 6.47
C THR A 59 -23.36 4.69 6.73
N VAL A 60 -22.28 4.73 7.51
CA VAL A 60 -21.49 5.94 7.75
C VAL A 60 -20.98 6.54 6.44
N VAL A 61 -20.48 5.70 5.53
CA VAL A 61 -20.04 6.14 4.19
C VAL A 61 -21.19 6.74 3.37
N ARG A 62 -22.39 6.16 3.42
CA ARG A 62 -23.55 6.71 2.69
C ARG A 62 -23.97 8.07 3.22
N GLU A 63 -23.89 8.26 4.53
CA GLU A 63 -24.23 9.52 5.21
C GLU A 63 -23.15 10.60 5.09
N SER A 64 -21.95 10.24 4.61
CA SER A 64 -20.86 11.19 4.46
C SER A 64 -21.16 12.29 3.42
N SER A 65 -20.39 13.36 3.43
CA SER A 65 -20.33 14.35 2.36
C SER A 65 -19.06 14.16 1.53
N VAL A 66 -19.05 14.68 0.30
CA VAL A 66 -17.83 14.74 -0.53
C VAL A 66 -17.33 16.17 -0.52
N LYS A 67 -16.11 16.40 -0.04
CA LYS A 67 -15.47 17.72 0.00
C LYS A 67 -14.13 17.68 -0.73
N LEU A 68 -13.71 18.83 -1.27
CA LEU A 68 -12.39 18.99 -1.89
C LEU A 68 -11.36 19.13 -0.77
N GLY A 69 -10.36 18.26 -0.77
CA GLY A 69 -9.19 18.35 0.08
C GLY A 69 -8.19 19.38 -0.42
N GLN A 70 -7.21 19.70 0.42
CA GLN A 70 -6.20 20.71 0.11
C GLN A 70 -5.31 20.31 -1.08
N ASP A 71 -5.12 19.01 -1.30
CA ASP A 71 -4.34 18.41 -2.39
C ASP A 71 -5.12 18.32 -3.73
N GLN A 72 -6.26 19.00 -3.83
CA GLN A 72 -7.19 18.96 -4.97
C GLN A 72 -7.84 17.59 -5.24
N GLY A 73 -7.69 16.63 -4.32
CA GLY A 73 -8.46 15.40 -4.27
C GLY A 73 -9.84 15.62 -3.65
N TYR A 74 -10.77 14.71 -3.92
CA TYR A 74 -12.09 14.70 -3.29
C TYR A 74 -12.15 13.56 -2.27
N TYR A 75 -12.55 13.88 -1.04
CA TYR A 75 -12.57 12.93 0.07
C TYR A 75 -13.96 12.85 0.68
N LEU A 76 -14.17 11.80 1.47
CA LEU A 76 -15.39 11.61 2.24
C LEU A 76 -15.24 12.22 3.63
N PHE A 77 -16.25 12.96 4.08
CA PHE A 77 -16.27 13.63 5.38
C PHE A 77 -17.53 13.27 6.16
N HIS A 78 -17.42 13.06 7.46
CA HIS A 78 -18.55 12.94 8.38
C HIS A 78 -18.56 14.15 9.31
N GLY A 79 -19.51 15.07 9.10
CA GLY A 79 -19.40 16.42 9.64
C GLY A 79 -18.20 17.17 9.03
N GLU A 80 -17.29 17.63 9.87
CA GLU A 80 -16.06 18.34 9.46
C GLU A 80 -14.81 17.47 9.41
N GLU A 81 -14.90 16.21 9.83
CA GLU A 81 -13.77 15.30 9.88
C GLU A 81 -13.72 14.39 8.65
N GLN A 82 -12.51 14.16 8.14
CA GLN A 82 -12.28 13.25 7.02
C GLN A 82 -12.47 11.81 7.50
N LEU A 83 -13.17 11.00 6.70
CA LEU A 83 -13.38 9.59 6.99
C LEU A 83 -12.13 8.76 6.68
N GLU A 84 -11.87 7.84 7.59
CA GLU A 84 -10.89 6.78 7.45
C GLU A 84 -11.59 5.41 7.48
N VAL A 85 -10.95 4.45 6.82
CA VAL A 85 -11.33 3.05 6.81
C VAL A 85 -10.16 2.27 7.37
N ALA A 86 -10.39 1.49 8.41
CA ALA A 86 -9.41 0.56 8.93
C ALA A 86 -9.79 -0.86 8.52
N VAL A 87 -8.84 -1.63 7.99
CA VAL A 87 -9.08 -3.01 7.55
C VAL A 87 -7.95 -3.92 8.01
N THR A 88 -8.31 -5.07 8.58
CA THR A 88 -7.33 -6.09 8.96
C THR A 88 -7.01 -6.99 7.79
N ILE A 89 -5.73 -7.06 7.42
CA ILE A 89 -5.20 -7.82 6.29
C ILE A 89 -4.06 -8.75 6.71
N VAL A 90 -3.74 -9.71 5.85
CA VAL A 90 -2.55 -10.55 5.96
C VAL A 90 -1.77 -10.44 4.66
N PRO A 91 -0.51 -9.95 4.66
CA PRO A 91 0.25 -9.82 3.43
C PRO A 91 0.55 -11.20 2.82
N ARG A 92 0.36 -11.38 1.51
CA ARG A 92 0.59 -12.68 0.84
C ARG A 92 2.06 -13.00 0.59
N ALA A 93 2.92 -12.00 0.52
CA ALA A 93 4.34 -12.18 0.20
C ALA A 93 5.17 -11.04 0.79
N LYS A 94 6.47 -11.30 0.99
CA LYS A 94 7.50 -10.27 1.23
C LYS A 94 7.46 -9.13 0.20
N GLY A 95 6.86 -9.38 -0.97
CA GLY A 95 6.76 -8.45 -2.09
C GLY A 95 5.69 -7.35 -1.97
N ALA A 96 4.79 -7.40 -0.99
CA ALA A 96 3.67 -6.44 -0.88
C ALA A 96 4.09 -5.00 -0.52
N PHE A 97 5.39 -4.79 -0.27
CA PHE A 97 5.96 -3.57 0.31
C PHE A 97 7.28 -3.14 -0.38
N LYS A 98 7.57 -3.64 -1.59
CA LYS A 98 8.87 -3.42 -2.26
C LYS A 98 9.06 -1.99 -2.75
N ASN A 99 9.48 -1.12 -1.86
CA ASN A 99 10.01 0.20 -2.19
C ASN A 99 11.42 0.29 -1.62
N ALA A 100 12.38 0.68 -2.45
CA ALA A 100 13.67 1.15 -1.96
C ALA A 100 13.46 2.42 -1.10
N PRO A 101 14.49 2.95 -0.41
CA PRO A 101 14.41 4.23 0.30
C PRO A 101 13.77 5.37 -0.51
N ASP A 102 14.03 5.37 -1.82
CA ASP A 102 13.48 6.28 -2.82
C ASP A 102 12.45 5.58 -3.75
N GLY A 103 11.82 4.51 -3.31
CA GLY A 103 10.81 3.76 -4.07
C GLY A 103 11.31 3.25 -5.43
N ASN A 104 10.43 3.25 -6.43
CA ASN A 104 10.74 2.86 -7.80
C ASN A 104 11.24 4.02 -8.67
N VAL A 105 11.83 5.08 -8.08
CA VAL A 105 12.41 6.20 -8.84
C VAL A 105 13.54 5.74 -9.74
N VAL A 106 13.41 6.10 -11.02
CA VAL A 106 14.48 6.01 -12.00
C VAL A 106 14.46 7.27 -12.87
N HIS A 107 15.63 7.86 -13.07
CA HIS A 107 15.83 8.88 -14.09
C HIS A 107 16.43 8.23 -15.34
N LYS A 108 16.28 8.86 -16.52
CA LYS A 108 16.82 8.32 -17.79
C LYS A 108 18.32 7.99 -17.71
N CYS A 109 19.08 8.76 -16.94
CA CYS A 109 20.52 8.56 -16.76
C CYS A 109 20.87 7.24 -16.08
N TYR A 110 19.95 6.64 -15.31
CA TYR A 110 20.22 5.37 -14.62
C TYR A 110 20.33 4.18 -15.59
N LYS A 111 20.00 4.36 -16.87
CA LYS A 111 20.30 3.36 -17.91
C LYS A 111 21.79 3.28 -18.26
N ASP A 112 22.56 4.31 -17.96
CA ASP A 112 24.02 4.30 -18.11
C ASP A 112 24.68 3.95 -16.77
N PRO A 113 25.41 2.83 -16.67
CA PRO A 113 26.16 2.47 -15.47
C PRO A 113 27.12 3.57 -14.98
N PHE A 114 27.63 4.43 -15.86
CA PHE A 114 28.54 5.52 -15.50
C PHE A 114 27.83 6.75 -14.93
N GLU A 115 26.54 6.94 -15.24
CA GLU A 115 25.74 8.06 -14.71
C GLU A 115 24.91 7.66 -13.47
N CYS A 116 24.85 6.36 -13.18
CA CYS A 116 24.14 5.80 -12.04
C CYS A 116 24.79 6.24 -10.71
N PRO A 117 24.00 6.66 -9.69
CA PRO A 117 24.53 6.94 -8.37
C PRO A 117 25.29 5.75 -7.80
N VAL A 118 26.33 6.01 -7.02
CA VAL A 118 27.06 4.97 -6.27
C VAL A 118 26.06 4.18 -5.41
N GLY A 119 26.13 2.85 -5.47
CA GLY A 119 25.22 1.95 -4.75
C GLY A 119 23.91 1.65 -5.47
N VAL A 120 23.59 2.33 -6.58
CA VAL A 120 22.40 2.02 -7.41
C VAL A 120 22.82 1.24 -8.65
N THR A 121 22.08 0.19 -9.00
CA THR A 121 22.24 -0.55 -10.25
C THR A 121 20.88 -0.86 -10.88
N ILE A 122 20.84 -0.94 -12.22
CA ILE A 122 19.64 -1.37 -12.96
C ILE A 122 19.91 -2.75 -13.55
N GLU A 123 19.11 -3.73 -13.15
CA GLU A 123 19.20 -5.12 -13.59
C GLU A 123 17.96 -5.48 -14.41
N GLN A 124 18.15 -6.20 -15.52
CA GLN A 124 17.05 -6.69 -16.34
C GLN A 124 16.98 -8.21 -16.28
N ASN A 125 15.83 -8.73 -15.83
CA ASN A 125 15.54 -10.16 -15.72
C ASN A 125 14.38 -10.51 -16.65
N GLY A 126 14.70 -10.89 -17.89
CA GLY A 126 13.71 -11.10 -18.94
C GLY A 126 13.05 -9.78 -19.34
N THR A 127 11.73 -9.70 -19.22
CA THR A 127 10.96 -8.46 -19.48
C THR A 127 10.92 -7.51 -18.28
N ASP A 128 11.29 -8.00 -17.10
CA ASP A 128 11.19 -7.23 -15.87
C ASP A 128 12.48 -6.45 -15.64
N ILE A 129 12.37 -5.16 -15.30
CA ILE A 129 13.49 -4.29 -14.96
C ILE A 129 13.46 -4.03 -13.46
N PHE A 130 14.59 -4.19 -12.79
CA PHE A 130 14.76 -3.98 -11.35
C PHE A 130 15.76 -2.85 -11.11
N LYS A 131 15.42 -1.94 -10.20
CA LYS A 131 16.41 -1.08 -9.54
C LYS A 131 16.88 -1.80 -8.30
N LYS A 132 18.19 -2.01 -8.19
CA LYS A 132 18.87 -2.50 -7.00
C LYS A 132 19.63 -1.38 -6.33
N VAL A 133 19.58 -1.34 -5.01
CA VAL A 133 20.17 -0.27 -4.21
C VAL A 133 20.87 -0.91 -3.02
N GLU A 134 22.13 -0.56 -2.78
CA GLU A 134 22.85 -0.91 -1.56
C GLU A 134 22.96 0.32 -0.67
N LEU A 135 22.39 0.25 0.53
CA LEU A 135 22.43 1.32 1.53
C LEU A 135 22.56 0.71 2.91
N ASP A 136 23.48 1.22 3.72
CA ASP A 136 23.76 0.73 5.09
C ASP A 136 24.02 -0.79 5.17
N GLY A 137 24.69 -1.35 4.16
CA GLY A 137 25.00 -2.78 4.07
C GLY A 137 23.79 -3.68 3.79
N LYS A 138 22.63 -3.10 3.44
CA LYS A 138 21.42 -3.83 3.00
C LYS A 138 21.23 -3.63 1.49
N GLU A 139 21.01 -4.72 0.76
CA GLU A 139 20.58 -4.68 -0.65
C GLU A 139 19.04 -4.59 -0.72
N TRP A 140 18.56 -3.66 -1.52
CA TRP A 140 17.15 -3.42 -1.82
C TRP A 140 16.92 -3.67 -3.30
N SER A 141 15.73 -4.17 -3.66
CA SER A 141 15.36 -4.37 -5.06
C SER A 141 13.87 -4.10 -5.30
N CYS A 142 13.58 -3.22 -6.26
CA CYS A 142 12.21 -2.87 -6.68
C CYS A 142 12.04 -2.97 -8.20
N LEU A 143 10.84 -3.41 -8.63
CA LEU A 143 10.48 -3.44 -10.05
C LEU A 143 10.25 -2.02 -10.58
N VAL A 144 10.81 -1.71 -11.75
CA VAL A 144 10.66 -0.44 -12.44
C VAL A 144 10.09 -0.68 -13.84
N TRP A 145 9.23 0.23 -14.30
CA TRP A 145 8.61 0.11 -15.63
C TRP A 145 9.40 0.93 -16.64
N GLU A 146 9.58 0.42 -17.86
CA GLU A 146 10.37 1.10 -18.91
C GLU A 146 9.89 2.53 -19.20
N ASN A 147 8.58 2.78 -19.15
CA ASN A 147 8.04 4.12 -19.32
C ASN A 147 8.41 5.11 -18.21
N SER A 148 8.88 4.63 -17.05
CA SER A 148 9.31 5.47 -15.93
C SER A 148 10.61 6.22 -16.22
N PHE A 149 11.37 5.78 -17.24
CA PHE A 149 12.58 6.46 -17.70
C PHE A 149 12.31 7.63 -18.66
N GLN A 150 11.04 7.89 -19.04
CA GLN A 150 10.71 9.02 -19.91
C GLN A 150 10.60 10.32 -19.09
N PRO A 151 11.06 11.48 -19.63
CA PRO A 151 10.91 12.77 -18.94
C PRO A 151 9.45 13.09 -18.64
N GLY A 152 9.16 13.54 -17.41
CA GLY A 152 7.79 13.84 -16.96
C GLY A 152 6.90 12.60 -16.78
N LYS A 153 7.48 11.40 -16.90
CA LYS A 153 6.83 10.11 -16.65
C LYS A 153 7.50 9.36 -15.51
N GLU A 154 8.32 10.05 -14.72
CA GLU A 154 8.82 9.57 -13.44
C GLU A 154 7.55 9.29 -12.62
N ARG A 155 7.03 8.06 -12.70
CA ARG A 155 5.69 7.74 -12.21
C ARG A 155 5.68 8.17 -10.76
N GLY A 156 4.66 8.95 -10.36
CA GLY A 156 4.44 9.35 -8.98
C GLY A 156 4.73 8.16 -8.09
N PHE A 157 5.85 8.25 -7.39
CA PHE A 157 6.39 7.22 -6.53
C PHE A 157 5.33 6.88 -5.52
N GLU A 158 5.02 5.61 -5.31
CA GLU A 158 3.94 5.25 -4.40
C GLU A 158 4.42 4.25 -3.35
N TYR A 159 4.41 4.65 -2.09
CA TYR A 159 4.31 3.68 -1.01
C TYR A 159 3.00 2.96 -1.17
N SER A 160 3.04 1.65 -1.39
CA SER A 160 1.85 0.86 -1.61
C SER A 160 1.85 -0.35 -0.71
N VAL A 161 0.65 -0.73 -0.30
CA VAL A 161 0.40 -1.92 0.49
C VAL A 161 -0.75 -2.66 -0.11
N SER A 162 -0.57 -3.97 -0.21
CA SER A 162 -1.63 -4.85 -0.68
C SER A 162 -1.67 -6.18 0.05
N GLY A 163 -2.88 -6.61 0.40
CA GLY A 163 -3.10 -7.91 1.01
C GLY A 163 -4.57 -8.30 1.02
N PRO A 164 -4.87 -9.61 1.10
CA PRO A 164 -6.21 -10.10 1.35
C PRO A 164 -6.66 -9.68 2.76
N PRO A 165 -7.94 -9.39 2.94
CA PRO A 165 -8.54 -9.32 4.27
C PRO A 165 -8.21 -10.57 5.08
N ALA A 166 -7.96 -10.40 6.37
CA ALA A 166 -7.47 -11.47 7.24
C ALA A 166 -8.52 -12.56 7.49
N THR A 167 -9.81 -12.20 7.39
CA THR A 167 -10.96 -13.05 7.74
C THR A 167 -12.13 -12.78 6.80
N ASP A 168 -13.10 -13.69 6.74
CA ASP A 168 -14.33 -13.52 5.95
C ASP A 168 -15.16 -12.31 6.41
N PHE A 169 -15.12 -12.00 7.72
CA PHE A 169 -15.75 -10.80 8.26
C PHE A 169 -15.10 -9.53 7.68
N ALA A 170 -13.78 -9.45 7.69
CA ALA A 170 -13.05 -8.31 7.13
C ALA A 170 -13.32 -8.18 5.62
N LEU A 171 -13.37 -9.30 4.89
CA LEU A 171 -13.70 -9.34 3.47
C LEU A 171 -15.10 -8.81 3.17
N ALA A 172 -16.12 -9.31 3.88
CA ALA A 172 -17.50 -8.86 3.71
C ALA A 172 -17.64 -7.37 4.04
N SER A 173 -16.98 -6.91 5.10
CA SER A 173 -17.00 -5.51 5.54
C SER A 173 -16.36 -4.59 4.49
N ILE A 174 -15.18 -4.92 3.98
CA ILE A 174 -14.51 -4.07 2.99
C ILE A 174 -15.25 -4.06 1.64
N LYS A 175 -15.90 -5.16 1.24
CA LYS A 175 -16.78 -5.18 0.06
C LYS A 175 -17.94 -4.20 0.23
N ALA A 176 -18.64 -4.26 1.36
CA ALA A 176 -19.75 -3.35 1.65
C ALA A 176 -19.32 -1.87 1.70
N ILE A 177 -18.15 -1.60 2.27
CA ILE A 177 -17.56 -0.24 2.31
C ILE A 177 -17.19 0.21 0.89
N TYR A 178 -16.51 -0.63 0.12
CA TYR A 178 -16.11 -0.32 -1.25
C TYR A 178 -17.31 0.03 -2.13
N ASP A 179 -18.37 -0.78 -2.08
CA ASP A 179 -19.60 -0.53 -2.85
C ASP A 179 -20.26 0.79 -2.44
N ALA A 180 -20.27 1.10 -1.14
CA ALA A 180 -20.81 2.37 -0.64
C ALA A 180 -19.99 3.57 -1.13
N VAL A 181 -18.65 3.48 -1.09
CA VAL A 181 -17.74 4.53 -1.60
C VAL A 181 -17.90 4.71 -3.11
N GLN A 182 -17.88 3.60 -3.86
CA GLN A 182 -18.05 3.57 -5.30
C GLN A 182 -19.33 4.31 -5.70
N LYS A 183 -20.45 3.96 -5.05
CA LYS A 183 -21.75 4.61 -5.27
C LYS A 183 -21.70 6.11 -4.91
N LYS A 184 -21.09 6.47 -3.79
CA LYS A 184 -21.00 7.85 -3.32
C LYS A 184 -20.27 8.76 -4.31
N PHE A 185 -19.13 8.31 -4.85
CA PHE A 185 -18.40 9.06 -5.85
C PHE A 185 -19.07 9.05 -7.22
N GLU A 186 -19.80 7.99 -7.58
CA GLU A 186 -20.62 7.95 -8.79
C GLU A 186 -21.73 9.01 -8.75
N GLU A 187 -22.48 9.08 -7.65
CA GLU A 187 -23.52 10.09 -7.42
C GLU A 187 -22.93 11.50 -7.44
N TYR A 188 -21.77 11.71 -6.80
CA TYR A 188 -21.07 12.98 -6.84
C TYR A 188 -20.68 13.37 -8.27
N ALA A 189 -20.10 12.45 -9.05
CA ALA A 189 -19.72 12.70 -10.43
C ALA A 189 -20.92 13.07 -11.32
N GLN A 190 -22.07 12.39 -11.13
CA GLN A 190 -23.32 12.72 -11.81
C GLN A 190 -23.78 14.14 -11.46
N GLY A 191 -23.76 14.51 -10.16
CA GLY A 191 -24.08 15.87 -9.72
C GLY A 191 -23.16 16.94 -10.31
N GLN A 192 -21.88 16.61 -10.49
CA GLN A 192 -20.88 17.47 -11.13
C GLN A 192 -20.91 17.43 -12.67
N LYS A 193 -21.83 16.66 -13.29
CA LYS A 193 -21.91 16.45 -14.74
C LYS A 193 -20.58 16.01 -15.37
N THR A 194 -19.81 15.19 -14.66
CA THR A 194 -18.54 14.63 -15.13
C THR A 194 -18.66 13.12 -15.33
N GLY A 195 -17.85 12.55 -16.23
CA GLY A 195 -17.80 11.10 -16.40
C GLY A 195 -17.27 10.41 -15.14
N PHE A 196 -17.65 9.16 -14.92
CA PHE A 196 -17.14 8.36 -13.81
C PHE A 196 -16.52 7.07 -14.31
N LYS A 197 -15.26 6.85 -13.98
CA LYS A 197 -14.55 5.61 -14.28
C LYS A 197 -14.73 4.65 -13.11
N LYS A 198 -15.37 3.50 -13.36
CA LYS A 198 -15.47 2.45 -12.35
C LYS A 198 -14.07 1.97 -11.96
N ASN A 199 -13.79 1.96 -10.66
CA ASN A 199 -12.53 1.45 -10.15
C ASN A 199 -12.58 -0.09 -10.19
N THR A 200 -11.51 -0.70 -10.73
CA THR A 200 -11.35 -2.15 -10.83
C THR A 200 -10.53 -2.73 -9.69
N ASN A 201 -9.93 -1.89 -8.84
CA ASN A 201 -9.03 -2.30 -7.76
C ASN A 201 -9.77 -2.56 -6.44
N GLY A 202 -11.04 -2.96 -6.53
CA GLY A 202 -11.87 -3.30 -5.37
C GLY A 202 -11.59 -4.71 -4.84
N PRO A 203 -12.06 -5.02 -3.62
CA PRO A 203 -11.90 -6.32 -2.99
C PRO A 203 -12.78 -7.39 -3.69
N ASP A 204 -12.31 -7.91 -4.83
CA ASP A 204 -12.81 -9.18 -5.39
C ASP A 204 -12.08 -10.35 -4.67
N ASP A 205 -12.62 -11.57 -4.71
CA ASP A 205 -12.02 -12.77 -4.11
C ASP A 205 -10.59 -13.04 -4.62
N LYS A 206 -10.24 -12.47 -5.77
CA LYS A 206 -8.90 -12.52 -6.39
C LYS A 206 -8.14 -11.20 -6.34
N MET A 207 -8.75 -10.10 -5.86
CA MET A 207 -8.14 -8.78 -5.84
C MET A 207 -7.99 -8.26 -4.41
N PHE A 208 -6.75 -7.93 -4.08
CA PHE A 208 -6.36 -7.45 -2.77
C PHE A 208 -6.77 -6.00 -2.58
N LEU A 209 -7.02 -5.62 -1.34
CA LEU A 209 -7.10 -4.21 -0.98
C LEU A 209 -5.76 -3.57 -1.40
N TYR A 210 -5.82 -2.52 -2.20
CA TYR A 210 -4.63 -1.82 -2.70
C TYR A 210 -4.71 -0.36 -2.29
N ALA A 211 -3.80 0.05 -1.42
CA ALA A 211 -3.70 1.40 -0.92
C ALA A 211 -2.34 1.99 -1.30
N LYS A 212 -2.31 3.27 -1.63
CA LYS A 212 -1.09 3.95 -2.09
C LYS A 212 -0.92 5.34 -1.50
N ARG A 213 0.32 5.80 -1.37
CA ARG A 213 0.66 7.17 -0.99
C ARG A 213 1.80 7.67 -1.87
N SER A 214 1.64 8.86 -2.43
CA SER A 214 2.66 9.46 -3.29
C SER A 214 3.89 9.88 -2.46
N VAL A 215 5.10 9.49 -2.87
CA VAL A 215 6.37 9.80 -2.19
C VAL A 215 6.88 11.18 -2.59
N LEU A 216 6.72 11.59 -3.85
CA LEU A 216 6.99 12.96 -4.29
C LEU A 216 5.69 13.70 -4.57
N ILE A 217 5.62 14.93 -4.12
CA ILE A 217 4.50 15.84 -4.32
C ILE A 217 5.00 17.20 -4.83
N PRO A 218 4.16 18.00 -5.50
CA PRO A 218 4.48 19.39 -5.81
C PRO A 218 4.94 20.17 -4.58
N ASN A 219 5.91 21.07 -4.73
CA ASN A 219 6.37 21.91 -3.61
C ASN A 219 5.25 22.77 -3.01
N THR A 220 4.29 23.16 -3.86
CA THR A 220 3.08 23.89 -3.49
C THR A 220 2.04 23.04 -2.76
N ALA A 221 2.14 21.71 -2.80
CA ALA A 221 1.23 20.83 -2.08
C ALA A 221 1.58 20.78 -0.58
N LEU A 222 0.56 20.63 0.25
CA LEU A 222 0.75 20.33 1.68
C LEU A 222 1.22 18.89 1.85
N LEU A 223 2.00 18.66 2.90
CA LEU A 223 2.44 17.33 3.27
C LEU A 223 1.25 16.51 3.76
N ASP A 224 1.15 15.25 3.35
CA ASP A 224 0.21 14.30 3.95
C ASP A 224 0.55 14.07 5.43
N GLU A 225 -0.42 13.62 6.23
CA GLU A 225 -0.18 13.15 7.60
C GLU A 225 0.77 11.95 7.62
N GLY A 226 1.61 11.86 8.65
CA GLY A 226 2.62 10.80 8.78
C GLY A 226 3.94 11.37 9.26
N ARG A 227 5.03 10.67 8.94
CA ARG A 227 6.38 10.98 9.44
C ARG A 227 7.30 11.48 8.34
N MET A 228 8.38 12.15 8.72
CA MET A 228 9.43 12.44 7.74
C MET A 228 10.10 11.14 7.32
N SER A 229 10.57 11.10 6.07
CA SER A 229 11.34 9.95 5.57
C SER A 229 12.58 9.72 6.44
N GLU A 230 12.83 8.46 6.78
CA GLU A 230 14.07 7.98 7.42
C GLU A 230 15.30 8.31 6.57
N TYR A 231 15.13 8.38 5.25
CA TYR A 231 16.20 8.62 4.29
C TYR A 231 16.02 9.99 3.63
N LYS A 232 16.92 10.93 3.94
CA LYS A 232 16.99 12.25 3.30
C LYS A 232 17.66 12.10 1.94
N ASP A 233 16.86 11.83 0.90
CA ASP A 233 17.26 11.71 -0.51
C ASP A 233 18.67 11.09 -0.75
N PRO A 234 18.88 9.81 -0.37
CA PRO A 234 20.22 9.22 -0.33
C PRO A 234 20.92 9.16 -1.70
N PHE A 235 20.18 9.35 -2.80
CA PHE A 235 20.71 9.26 -4.18
C PHE A 235 20.65 10.59 -4.94
N GLY A 236 20.25 11.69 -4.28
CA GLY A 236 20.09 12.99 -4.93
C GLY A 236 19.02 12.98 -6.03
N VAL A 237 17.94 12.22 -5.82
CA VAL A 237 16.82 12.05 -6.74
C VAL A 237 16.26 13.40 -7.16
N LEU A 238 15.97 14.32 -6.23
CA LEU A 238 15.38 15.62 -6.57
C LEU A 238 16.30 16.43 -7.47
N ALA A 239 17.59 16.49 -7.16
CA ALA A 239 18.58 17.20 -7.98
C ALA A 239 18.68 16.62 -9.40
N ARG A 240 18.50 15.31 -9.55
CA ARG A 240 18.58 14.61 -10.84
C ARG A 240 17.31 14.72 -11.69
N LEU A 241 16.16 15.06 -11.10
CA LEU A 241 14.93 15.35 -11.84
C LEU A 241 15.01 16.68 -12.61
N GLY A 242 15.97 17.54 -12.28
CA GLY A 242 16.24 18.82 -12.92
C GLY A 242 15.57 20.00 -12.20
N GLU A 243 16.17 21.18 -12.30
CA GLU A 243 15.75 22.40 -11.60
C GLU A 243 14.31 22.86 -11.95
N ASP A 244 13.79 22.45 -13.11
CA ASP A 244 12.43 22.77 -13.56
C ASP A 244 11.34 21.99 -12.80
N LYS A 245 11.72 21.00 -11.97
CA LYS A 245 10.79 20.16 -11.22
C LYS A 245 10.62 20.70 -9.80
N ASP A 246 9.59 21.53 -9.61
CA ASP A 246 9.20 22.07 -8.31
C ASP A 246 8.51 21.00 -7.42
N LEU A 247 9.30 20.04 -6.92
CA LEU A 247 8.84 18.87 -6.14
C LEU A 247 9.61 18.74 -4.80
N LYS A 248 8.95 18.11 -3.82
CA LYS A 248 9.55 17.69 -2.54
C LYS A 248 9.11 16.27 -2.17
N PHE A 249 9.85 15.68 -1.23
CA PHE A 249 9.41 14.46 -0.55
C PHE A 249 8.18 14.73 0.30
N ASN A 250 7.21 13.83 0.18
CA ASN A 250 6.05 13.74 1.04
C ASN A 250 6.39 13.01 2.34
N ARG A 251 5.45 12.95 3.28
CA ARG A 251 5.60 12.15 4.50
C ARG A 251 5.41 10.67 4.25
N ILE A 252 6.23 9.85 4.89
CA ILE A 252 6.07 8.39 4.91
C ILE A 252 4.84 8.03 5.75
N PRO A 253 4.07 6.98 5.36
CA PRO A 253 3.02 6.45 6.22
C PRO A 253 3.63 5.97 7.53
N GLU A 254 2.98 6.29 8.64
CA GLU A 254 3.39 5.79 9.93
C GLU A 254 3.17 4.27 10.02
N VAL A 255 4.15 3.56 10.60
CA VAL A 255 4.02 2.15 10.94
C VAL A 255 4.23 1.97 12.44
N LEU A 256 3.21 1.43 13.10
CA LEU A 256 3.21 1.16 14.53
C LEU A 256 3.15 -0.33 14.79
N VAL A 257 3.87 -0.81 15.80
CA VAL A 257 3.87 -2.19 16.25
C VAL A 257 3.20 -2.24 17.62
N MET A 258 2.22 -3.12 17.77
CA MET A 258 1.55 -3.32 19.05
C MET A 258 2.43 -4.16 19.99
N ASP A 259 2.91 -3.55 21.07
CA ASP A 259 3.53 -4.24 22.20
C ASP A 259 2.40 -4.75 23.11
N HIS A 260 2.09 -6.05 23.01
CA HIS A 260 1.00 -6.67 23.77
C HIS A 260 1.29 -6.76 25.27
N ASP A 261 2.57 -6.82 25.65
CA ASP A 261 2.97 -6.94 27.05
C ASP A 261 2.84 -5.59 27.76
N LYS A 262 3.28 -4.51 27.11
CA LYS A 262 3.18 -3.14 27.64
C LYS A 262 1.86 -2.45 27.35
N LYS A 263 1.07 -3.00 26.42
CA LYS A 263 -0.19 -2.42 25.92
C LYS A 263 0.03 -1.03 25.31
N ASP A 264 1.08 -0.90 24.51
CA ASP A 264 1.48 0.35 23.87
C ASP A 264 1.83 0.14 22.39
N GLU A 265 1.98 1.23 21.65
CA GLU A 265 2.34 1.24 20.24
C GLU A 265 3.75 1.81 20.07
N VAL A 266 4.65 1.04 19.47
CA VAL A 266 6.03 1.47 19.20
C VAL A 266 6.27 1.69 17.71
N PRO A 267 7.07 2.69 17.33
CA PRO A 267 7.30 2.99 15.92
C PRO A 267 8.23 1.98 15.26
N MET A 268 7.95 1.66 13.99
CA MET A 268 8.75 0.81 13.13
C MET A 268 9.00 1.52 11.80
N SER A 269 10.13 1.19 11.15
CA SER A 269 10.38 1.63 9.79
C SER A 269 9.31 1.13 8.81
N PHE A 270 8.80 2.01 7.95
CA PHE A 270 7.91 1.59 6.87
C PHE A 270 8.59 0.58 5.94
N HIS A 271 9.90 0.71 5.76
CA HIS A 271 10.66 -0.16 4.89
C HIS A 271 10.83 -1.55 5.50
N ASP A 272 11.13 -1.66 6.79
CA ASP A 272 11.29 -2.97 7.44
C ASP A 272 10.00 -3.81 7.49
N LEU A 273 8.83 -3.20 7.26
CA LEU A 273 7.54 -3.90 7.23
C LEU A 273 7.51 -5.10 6.27
N HIS A 274 8.27 -5.04 5.16
CA HIS A 274 8.37 -6.12 4.18
C HIS A 274 9.09 -7.38 4.71
N LEU A 275 9.90 -7.22 5.75
CA LEU A 275 10.71 -8.28 6.36
C LEU A 275 9.89 -9.17 7.32
N LEU A 276 8.77 -8.67 7.85
CA LEU A 276 7.90 -9.41 8.79
C LEU A 276 7.29 -10.71 8.20
N GLY A 277 7.35 -10.87 6.88
CA GLY A 277 6.87 -12.07 6.20
C GLY A 277 5.36 -12.14 6.06
N ASN A 278 4.87 -13.30 5.61
CA ASN A 278 3.44 -13.51 5.29
C ASN A 278 2.58 -13.95 6.50
N THR A 279 3.20 -14.07 7.68
CA THR A 279 2.50 -14.42 8.92
C THR A 279 2.06 -13.18 9.69
N ALA A 280 2.59 -12.00 9.37
CA ALA A 280 2.18 -10.75 10.00
C ALA A 280 0.67 -10.50 9.81
N VAL A 281 0.03 -9.94 10.84
CA VAL A 281 -1.36 -9.47 10.78
C VAL A 281 -1.32 -7.96 10.91
N LEU A 282 -1.82 -7.28 9.88
CA LEU A 282 -1.71 -5.83 9.75
C LEU A 282 -3.10 -5.21 9.76
N GLN A 283 -3.26 -4.09 10.44
CA GLN A 283 -4.33 -3.14 10.18
C GLN A 283 -3.79 -2.10 9.20
N ILE A 284 -4.48 -1.89 8.09
CA ILE A 284 -4.21 -0.75 7.22
C ILE A 284 -5.29 0.29 7.41
N ILE A 285 -4.87 1.54 7.62
CA ILE A 285 -5.75 2.69 7.75
C ILE A 285 -5.63 3.49 6.45
N ILE A 286 -6.76 3.68 5.79
CA ILE A 286 -6.85 4.23 4.45
C ILE A 286 -7.99 5.23 4.33
N THR A 287 -7.86 6.20 3.44
CA THR A 287 -8.95 7.13 3.10
C THR A 287 -9.35 6.96 1.63
N PRO A 288 -10.64 6.86 1.30
CA PRO A 288 -11.10 6.94 -0.08
C PRO A 288 -10.85 8.33 -0.67
N ARG A 289 -10.13 8.38 -1.79
CA ARG A 289 -9.84 9.63 -2.51
C ARG A 289 -10.25 9.52 -3.96
N ALA A 290 -11.15 10.40 -4.37
CA ALA A 290 -11.49 10.64 -5.75
C ALA A 290 -10.58 11.72 -6.38
N TYR A 291 -10.30 11.58 -7.67
CA TYR A 291 -9.48 12.50 -8.45
C TYR A 291 -9.93 12.53 -9.90
N LYS A 292 -9.70 13.67 -10.57
CA LYS A 292 -9.98 13.81 -12.00
C LYS A 292 -8.85 13.18 -12.81
N HIS A 293 -9.21 12.30 -13.73
CA HIS A 293 -8.30 11.67 -14.69
C HIS A 293 -8.96 11.66 -16.07
N ASN A 294 -8.32 12.29 -17.06
CA ASN A 294 -8.84 12.41 -18.43
C ASN A 294 -10.31 12.87 -18.48
N LYS A 295 -10.64 13.97 -17.77
CA LYS A 295 -11.99 14.58 -17.69
C LYS A 295 -13.08 13.71 -17.04
N SER A 296 -12.72 12.56 -16.47
CA SER A 296 -13.62 11.72 -15.66
C SER A 296 -13.11 11.64 -14.23
N LEU A 297 -14.02 11.48 -13.28
CA LEU A 297 -13.69 11.19 -11.89
C LEU A 297 -13.38 9.69 -11.78
N SER A 298 -12.27 9.37 -11.13
CA SER A 298 -11.87 8.04 -10.69
C SER A 298 -11.56 8.14 -9.21
N TRP A 299 -11.42 7.01 -8.52
CA TRP A 299 -11.02 7.04 -7.12
C TRP A 299 -10.09 5.88 -6.78
N ASP A 300 -9.33 6.04 -5.71
CA ASP A 300 -8.43 5.06 -5.12
C ASP A 300 -8.48 5.11 -3.59
N PHE A 301 -7.85 4.15 -2.92
CA PHE A 301 -7.57 4.25 -1.50
C PHE A 301 -6.19 4.87 -1.29
N ARG A 302 -6.14 5.91 -0.47
CA ARG A 302 -4.90 6.51 0.01
C ARG A 302 -4.49 5.90 1.33
N LEU A 303 -3.23 5.51 1.41
CA LEU A 303 -2.65 4.94 2.60
C LEU A 303 -2.38 6.04 3.62
N VAL A 304 -2.92 5.89 4.84
CA VAL A 304 -2.72 6.80 5.97
C VAL A 304 -1.64 6.25 6.89
N SER A 305 -1.86 5.07 7.46
CA SER A 305 -0.93 4.43 8.38
C SER A 305 -1.15 2.92 8.43
N ILE A 306 -0.24 2.22 9.10
CA ILE A 306 -0.26 0.77 9.25
C ILE A 306 0.00 0.42 10.71
N LYS A 307 -0.77 -0.50 11.27
CA LYS A 307 -0.50 -1.11 12.57
C LYS A 307 -0.19 -2.59 12.42
N VAL A 308 0.93 -3.04 12.96
CA VAL A 308 1.30 -4.45 13.07
C VAL A 308 0.67 -4.98 14.35
N LEU A 309 -0.40 -5.76 14.20
CA LEU A 309 -1.22 -6.19 15.33
C LEU A 309 -0.75 -7.51 15.96
N GLY A 310 -0.04 -8.34 15.22
CA GLY A 310 0.37 -9.67 15.67
C GLY A 310 0.92 -10.54 14.55
N LYS A 311 1.06 -11.83 14.83
CA LYS A 311 1.45 -12.84 13.85
C LYS A 311 0.50 -14.03 13.90
N LYS A 312 0.22 -14.66 12.77
CA LYS A 312 -0.54 -15.90 12.70
C LYS A 312 0.18 -16.99 13.49
N HIS A 313 -0.56 -17.74 14.29
CA HIS A 313 -0.06 -18.96 14.93
C HIS A 313 0.41 -19.95 13.86
N GLU A 314 1.42 -20.77 14.18
CA GLU A 314 2.06 -21.68 13.22
C GLU A 314 1.05 -22.62 12.53
N SER A 315 0.00 -23.04 13.25
CA SER A 315 -1.09 -23.85 12.72
C SER A 315 -1.90 -23.18 11.60
N LEU A 316 -1.87 -21.84 11.51
CA LEU A 316 -2.50 -21.04 10.46
C LEU A 316 -1.49 -20.55 9.42
N ALA A 317 -0.20 -20.58 9.73
CA ALA A 317 0.91 -20.20 8.86
C ALA A 317 1.24 -21.30 7.84
N LEU A 318 0.22 -22.00 7.32
CA LEU A 318 0.39 -22.89 6.18
C LEU A 318 0.85 -22.02 5.01
N SER A 319 2.05 -22.33 4.50
CA SER A 319 2.56 -21.71 3.27
C SER A 319 1.46 -21.69 2.22
N PRO A 320 1.25 -20.58 1.47
CA PRO A 320 0.31 -20.59 0.38
C PRO A 320 0.74 -21.69 -0.57
N SER A 321 0.04 -22.83 -0.55
CA SER A 321 0.12 -23.78 -1.63
C SER A 321 -0.36 -22.98 -2.84
N LYS A 322 0.51 -22.81 -3.85
CA LYS A 322 0.01 -22.45 -5.18
C LYS A 322 -1.14 -23.41 -5.41
N ALA A 323 -2.35 -22.89 -5.64
CA ALA A 323 -3.36 -23.63 -6.35
C ALA A 323 -2.83 -23.80 -7.78
N VAL A 324 -1.84 -24.68 -7.93
CA VAL A 324 -1.55 -25.32 -9.20
C VAL A 324 -2.78 -26.18 -9.38
N GLN A 325 -3.79 -25.66 -10.08
CA GLN A 325 -4.53 -26.57 -10.95
C GLN A 325 -3.46 -27.17 -11.85
N LYS A 326 -2.92 -28.33 -11.44
CA LYS A 326 -2.23 -29.19 -12.39
C LYS A 326 -3.30 -29.43 -13.42
N ARG A 327 -3.15 -28.82 -14.61
CA ARG A 327 -3.85 -29.30 -15.79
C ARG A 327 -3.68 -30.81 -15.73
N LYS A 328 -4.77 -31.56 -15.57
CA LYS A 328 -4.68 -33.02 -15.66
C LYS A 328 -3.93 -33.29 -16.96
N PRO A 329 -2.75 -33.94 -16.94
CA PRO A 329 -2.15 -34.38 -18.18
C PRO A 329 -3.18 -35.30 -18.85
N VAL A 330 -3.66 -34.87 -20.01
CA VAL A 330 -4.41 -35.74 -20.91
C VAL A 330 -3.34 -36.58 -21.61
N PHE A 331 -3.10 -37.76 -21.08
CA PHE A 331 -2.34 -38.77 -21.80
C PHE A 331 -3.26 -39.38 -22.86
N LEU A 332 -2.85 -39.36 -24.12
CA LEU A 332 -3.37 -40.34 -25.07
C LEU A 332 -2.83 -41.69 -24.61
N SER A 333 -3.71 -42.58 -24.16
CA SER A 333 -3.34 -43.98 -23.98
C SER A 333 -3.45 -44.70 -25.32
N ASP A 334 -2.52 -45.60 -25.60
CA ASP A 334 -2.52 -46.47 -26.78
C ASP A 334 -3.74 -47.42 -26.84
N ALA A 335 -4.62 -47.37 -25.84
CA ALA A 335 -5.87 -48.11 -25.78
C ALA A 335 -7.01 -47.50 -26.63
N GLN A 336 -6.81 -46.39 -27.34
CA GLN A 336 -7.74 -45.93 -28.39
C GLN A 336 -7.45 -46.50 -29.78
N SER A 337 -6.62 -47.54 -29.88
CA SER A 337 -6.46 -48.35 -31.10
C SER A 337 -7.56 -49.41 -31.30
N ALA A 338 -8.57 -49.49 -30.42
CA ALA A 338 -9.66 -50.46 -30.53
C ALA A 338 -11.06 -49.85 -30.35
N ALA A 339 -11.33 -48.70 -30.99
CA ALA A 339 -12.72 -48.29 -31.25
C ALA A 339 -13.14 -48.78 -32.64
N LYS A 340 -14.07 -49.75 -32.69
CA LYS A 340 -14.70 -50.23 -33.93
C LYS A 340 -15.24 -49.04 -34.74
N ARG A 341 -14.90 -48.98 -36.03
CA ARG A 341 -15.54 -48.08 -37.00
C ARG A 341 -17.06 -48.29 -36.97
N PRO A 342 -17.88 -47.23 -36.88
CA PRO A 342 -19.29 -47.33 -37.24
C PRO A 342 -19.38 -47.71 -38.73
N LYS A 343 -20.18 -48.72 -39.05
CA LYS A 343 -20.55 -49.00 -40.44
C LYS A 343 -21.36 -47.83 -40.98
N LEU A 344 -20.93 -47.30 -42.11
CA LEU A 344 -21.78 -46.48 -42.99
C LEU A 344 -22.82 -47.40 -43.63
N THR A 345 -24.08 -47.23 -43.24
CA THR A 345 -25.28 -47.44 -44.05
C THR A 345 -26.34 -46.46 -43.60
#